data_AF-A0A6J5FDU7-F1
#
_entry.id   AF-A0A6J5FDU7-F1
#
_cell.length_a   1.000
_cell.length_b   1.000
_cell.length_c   1.000
_cell.angle_alpha   90.00
_cell.angle_beta   90.00
_cell.angle_gamma   90.00
#
_symmetry.space_group_name_H-M   'P 1'
#
loop_
_entity.id
_entity.type
_entity.pdbx_description
1 polymer ?
#
loop_
_entity_poly.entity_id
_entity_poly.type
_entity_poly.pdbx_seq_one_letter_code
_entity_poly.pdbx_strand_id
1 'polypeptide(L)'
;MEDSDELLLPVWRANLVLLTREVGAATRLARMMTFSASYLKLMLSGQREFSEEFVRGIEAVTGLPGGWMNVPHTEHEIPPNAREAIDNEQPLARFRGTAHPVRKKTVLRPPGPIFGQPAPAKRVEEETLDVEAHRRHAHFRKVRDLAIQDVRRLERHLSHAPVELSVMRAKVEEVIAAAELDDPIQADLAGRLEQIEKHRHLLLRHVERLQALLAHLGEGE
;
A
#
# COMPACT_ATOMS: atom_id res chain seq x y z
N MET A 1 -29.34 13.65 -15.58
CA MET A 1 -28.03 14.35 -15.70
C MET A 1 -26.92 13.41 -15.23
N GLU A 2 -26.87 12.17 -15.73
CA GLU A 2 -25.79 11.19 -15.41
C GLU A 2 -24.89 10.95 -16.65
N ASP A 3 -25.38 11.21 -17.88
CA ASP A 3 -24.63 11.02 -19.13
C ASP A 3 -23.48 12.02 -19.35
N SER A 4 -23.50 13.19 -18.70
CA SER A 4 -22.47 14.22 -18.90
C SER A 4 -21.12 13.84 -18.26
N ASP A 5 -21.14 13.09 -17.16
CA ASP A 5 -19.93 12.73 -16.42
C ASP A 5 -19.14 11.63 -17.13
N GLU A 6 -19.83 10.67 -17.77
CA GLU A 6 -19.19 9.60 -18.54
C GLU A 6 -18.35 10.15 -19.70
N LEU A 7 -18.79 11.26 -20.32
CA LEU A 7 -18.05 11.95 -21.38
C LEU A 7 -16.80 12.67 -20.88
N LEU A 8 -16.76 13.05 -19.59
CA LEU A 8 -15.64 13.77 -18.99
C LEU A 8 -14.57 12.85 -18.39
N LEU A 9 -14.89 11.58 -18.11
CA LEU A 9 -13.93 10.61 -17.56
C LEU A 9 -12.60 10.53 -18.34
N PRO A 10 -12.59 10.50 -19.68
CA PRO A 10 -11.34 10.48 -20.45
C PRO A 10 -10.53 11.78 -20.28
N VAL A 11 -11.22 12.92 -20.23
CA VAL A 11 -10.63 14.26 -20.07
C VAL A 11 -10.01 14.41 -18.68
N TRP A 12 -10.73 14.04 -17.63
CA TRP A 12 -10.25 14.04 -16.25
C TRP A 12 -9.01 13.18 -16.08
N ARG A 13 -8.98 12.01 -16.71
CA ARG A 13 -7.82 11.11 -16.67
C ARG A 13 -6.62 11.72 -17.38
N ALA A 14 -6.80 12.25 -18.58
CA ALA A 14 -5.73 12.88 -19.35
C ALA A 14 -5.11 14.07 -18.59
N ASN A 15 -5.96 14.92 -18.01
CA ASN A 15 -5.53 16.07 -17.22
C ASN A 15 -4.85 15.66 -15.91
N LEU A 16 -5.32 14.60 -15.24
CA LEU A 16 -4.65 14.08 -14.04
C LEU A 16 -3.27 13.51 -14.37
N VAL A 17 -3.14 12.78 -15.49
CA VAL A 17 -1.83 12.30 -15.99
C VAL A 17 -0.90 13.48 -16.28
N LEU A 18 -1.43 14.54 -16.89
CA LEU A 18 -0.70 15.76 -17.18
C LEU A 18 -0.15 16.45 -15.91
N LEU A 19 -0.99 16.59 -14.88
CA LEU A 19 -0.59 17.17 -13.59
C LEU A 19 0.46 16.30 -12.87
N THR A 20 0.42 14.98 -13.05
CA THR A 20 1.25 14.01 -12.33
C THR A 20 2.39 13.39 -13.14
N ARG A 21 2.77 14.01 -14.26
CA ARG A 21 3.84 13.54 -15.16
C ARG A 21 5.21 13.45 -14.49
N GLU A 22 5.50 14.37 -13.58
CA GLU A 22 6.79 14.41 -12.89
C GLU A 22 6.94 13.30 -11.84
N VAL A 23 8.18 12.87 -11.64
CA VAL A 23 8.49 11.81 -10.68
C VAL A 23 8.06 12.23 -9.28
N GLY A 24 7.17 11.43 -8.70
CA GLY A 24 6.65 11.66 -7.36
C GLY A 24 5.47 12.64 -7.27
N ALA A 25 5.09 13.32 -8.35
CA ALA A 25 3.95 14.26 -8.36
C ALA A 25 2.63 13.57 -7.98
N ALA A 26 2.40 12.35 -8.46
CA ALA A 26 1.26 11.52 -8.05
C ALA A 26 1.24 11.23 -6.53
N THR A 27 2.41 10.97 -5.95
CA THR A 27 2.51 10.69 -4.51
C THR A 27 2.27 11.95 -3.69
N ARG A 28 2.82 13.09 -4.11
CA ARG A 28 2.60 14.40 -3.46
C ARG A 28 1.13 14.81 -3.53
N LEU A 29 0.52 14.75 -4.72
CA LEU A 29 -0.89 15.06 -4.91
C LEU A 29 -1.80 14.15 -4.07
N ALA A 30 -1.51 12.85 -3.99
CA ALA A 30 -2.27 11.94 -3.13
C ALA A 30 -2.23 12.37 -1.65
N ARG A 31 -1.05 12.78 -1.14
CA ARG A 31 -0.91 13.28 0.24
C ARG A 31 -1.65 14.59 0.46
N MET A 32 -1.56 15.54 -0.47
CA MET A 32 -2.30 16.80 -0.41
C MET A 32 -3.82 16.60 -0.36
N MET A 33 -4.31 15.55 -1.02
CA MET A 33 -5.72 15.15 -1.00
C MET A 33 -6.08 14.18 0.13
N THR A 34 -5.16 13.86 1.05
CA THR A 34 -5.35 12.86 2.12
C THR A 34 -5.75 11.47 1.62
N PHE A 35 -5.28 11.09 0.43
CA PHE A 35 -5.42 9.75 -0.14
C PHE A 35 -4.11 8.94 -0.03
N SER A 36 -4.24 7.62 -0.12
CA SER A 36 -3.06 6.76 -0.31
C SER A 36 -2.50 6.91 -1.73
N ALA A 37 -1.18 6.82 -1.89
CA ALA A 37 -0.55 6.85 -3.22
C ALA A 37 -1.08 5.74 -4.15
N SER A 38 -1.42 4.57 -3.59
CA SER A 38 -2.03 3.46 -4.32
C SER A 38 -3.39 3.83 -4.90
N TYR A 39 -4.20 4.62 -4.18
CA TYR A 39 -5.49 5.08 -4.65
C TYR A 39 -5.37 5.91 -5.92
N LEU A 40 -4.45 6.88 -5.93
CA LEU A 40 -4.25 7.75 -7.10
C LEU A 40 -3.71 6.95 -8.30
N LYS A 41 -2.83 5.97 -8.05
CA LYS A 41 -2.35 5.06 -9.10
C LYS A 41 -3.48 4.22 -9.72
N LEU A 42 -4.48 3.81 -8.94
CA LEU A 42 -5.66 3.09 -9.45
C LEU A 42 -6.56 3.99 -10.32
N MET A 43 -6.65 5.28 -10.02
CA MET A 43 -7.38 6.25 -10.87
C MET A 43 -6.65 6.45 -12.21
N LEU A 44 -5.32 6.64 -12.14
CA LEU A 44 -4.46 6.83 -13.32
C LEU A 44 -4.47 5.60 -14.24
N SER A 45 -4.48 4.39 -13.69
CA SER A 45 -4.59 3.15 -14.46
C SER A 45 -6.00 2.84 -14.97
N GLY A 46 -6.99 3.68 -14.64
CA GLY A 46 -8.39 3.49 -14.99
C GLY A 46 -9.09 2.35 -14.25
N GLN A 47 -8.44 1.74 -13.26
CA GLN A 47 -9.02 0.70 -12.40
C GLN A 47 -10.01 1.26 -11.38
N ARG A 48 -10.00 2.59 -11.17
CA ARG A 48 -10.95 3.30 -10.34
C ARG A 48 -11.52 4.52 -11.07
N GLU A 49 -12.79 4.80 -10.79
CA GLU A 49 -13.53 5.88 -11.43
C GLU A 49 -13.38 7.21 -10.69
N PHE A 50 -13.38 8.27 -11.48
CA PHE A 50 -13.43 9.64 -10.99
C PHE A 50 -14.84 9.97 -10.50
N SER A 51 -14.92 10.78 -9.43
CA SER A 51 -16.15 11.45 -9.02
C SER A 51 -15.98 12.95 -9.20
N GLU A 52 -17.07 13.68 -9.44
CA GLU A 52 -17.01 15.16 -9.49
C GLU A 52 -16.37 15.74 -8.22
N GLU A 53 -16.70 15.20 -7.05
CA GLU A 53 -16.13 15.64 -5.76
C GLU A 53 -14.60 15.49 -5.72
N PHE A 54 -14.09 14.41 -6.30
CA PHE A 54 -12.65 14.18 -6.40
C PHE A 54 -11.99 15.20 -7.34
N VAL A 55 -12.62 15.48 -8.48
CA VAL A 55 -12.14 16.44 -9.48
C VAL A 55 -12.12 17.86 -8.90
N ARG A 56 -13.22 18.30 -8.29
CA ARG A 56 -13.30 19.58 -7.57
C ARG A 56 -12.30 19.65 -6.42
N GLY A 57 -12.02 18.50 -5.80
CA GLY A 57 -10.98 18.37 -4.79
C GLY A 57 -9.58 18.66 -5.31
N ILE A 58 -9.24 18.12 -6.48
CA ILE A 58 -7.95 18.40 -7.14
C ILE A 58 -7.86 19.90 -7.44
N GLU A 59 -8.91 20.48 -8.03
CA GLU A 59 -8.94 21.90 -8.38
C GLU A 59 -8.72 22.79 -7.15
N ALA A 60 -9.43 22.51 -6.05
CA ALA A 60 -9.29 23.26 -4.81
C ALA A 60 -7.91 23.12 -4.15
N VAL A 61 -7.38 21.90 -4.09
CA VAL A 61 -6.11 21.61 -3.40
C VAL A 61 -4.90 22.17 -4.16
N THR A 62 -4.95 22.17 -5.49
CA THR A 62 -3.89 22.67 -6.35
C THR A 62 -4.07 24.14 -6.76
N GLY A 63 -5.24 24.74 -6.49
CA GLY A 63 -5.55 26.11 -6.89
C GLY A 63 -5.76 26.28 -8.39
N LEU A 64 -6.20 25.22 -9.08
CA LEU A 64 -6.64 25.32 -10.47
C LEU A 64 -7.98 26.07 -10.54
N PRO A 65 -8.26 26.77 -11.65
CA PRO A 65 -9.57 27.35 -11.90
C PRO A 65 -10.68 26.30 -11.84
N GLY A 66 -11.86 26.69 -11.35
CA GLY A 66 -13.00 25.79 -11.30
C GLY A 66 -13.41 25.32 -12.70
N GLY A 67 -13.52 24.01 -12.89
CA GLY A 67 -13.83 23.40 -14.18
C GLY A 67 -12.65 23.25 -15.12
N TRP A 68 -11.42 23.60 -14.70
CA TRP A 68 -10.20 23.35 -15.47
C TRP A 68 -10.08 21.86 -15.83
N MET A 69 -10.44 20.97 -14.90
CA MET A 69 -10.36 19.54 -15.19
C MET A 69 -11.34 19.09 -16.28
N ASN A 70 -12.43 19.83 -16.54
CA ASN A 70 -13.49 19.42 -17.46
C ASN A 70 -13.17 19.66 -18.95
N VAL A 71 -12.03 20.29 -19.26
CA VAL A 71 -11.61 20.61 -20.63
C VAL A 71 -10.22 20.02 -20.91
N PRO A 72 -9.94 19.48 -22.10
CA PRO A 72 -8.60 18.97 -22.41
C PRO A 72 -7.55 20.07 -22.34
N HIS A 73 -6.44 19.80 -21.65
CA HIS A 73 -5.34 20.74 -21.50
C HIS A 73 -3.99 20.19 -21.96
N THR A 74 -3.07 21.12 -22.25
CA THR A 74 -1.67 20.82 -22.54
C THR A 74 -0.74 21.33 -21.44
N GLU A 75 0.52 20.88 -21.44
CA GLU A 75 1.50 21.17 -20.38
C GLU A 75 1.73 22.67 -20.12
N HIS A 76 1.58 23.50 -21.15
CA HIS A 76 1.81 24.95 -21.06
C HIS A 76 0.62 25.71 -20.48
N GLU A 77 -0.53 25.04 -20.34
CA GLU A 77 -1.77 25.61 -19.81
C GLU A 77 -1.95 25.33 -18.32
N ILE A 78 -0.97 24.67 -17.69
CA ILE A 78 -0.96 24.41 -16.25
C ILE A 78 -0.54 25.71 -15.55
N PRO A 79 -1.42 26.29 -14.70
CA PRO A 79 -1.08 27.48 -13.94
C PRO A 79 0.18 27.26 -13.07
N PRO A 80 1.13 28.22 -13.05
CA PRO A 80 2.38 28.08 -12.28
C PRO A 80 2.17 27.78 -10.80
N ASN A 81 1.16 28.41 -10.19
CA ASN A 81 0.76 28.17 -8.80
C ASN A 81 0.35 26.71 -8.54
N ALA A 82 -0.32 26.06 -9.50
CA ALA A 82 -0.73 24.66 -9.38
C ALA A 82 0.46 23.71 -9.50
N ARG A 83 1.44 24.03 -10.36
CA ARG A 83 2.70 23.28 -10.46
C ARG A 83 3.48 23.39 -9.16
N GLU A 84 3.70 24.61 -8.67
CA GLU A 84 4.42 24.88 -7.41
C GLU A 84 3.75 24.20 -6.20
N ALA A 85 2.42 24.20 -6.13
CA ALA A 85 1.67 23.52 -5.07
C ALA A 85 1.93 22.00 -5.06
N ILE A 86 1.94 21.35 -6.22
CA ILE A 86 2.20 19.91 -6.33
C ILE A 86 3.67 19.60 -6.01
N ASP A 87 4.62 20.42 -6.47
CA ASP A 87 6.04 20.16 -6.31
C ASP A 87 6.52 20.34 -4.88
N ASN A 88 5.98 21.34 -4.19
CA ASN A 88 6.30 21.62 -2.79
C ASN A 88 5.34 20.94 -1.80
N GLU A 89 4.34 20.20 -2.29
CA GLU A 89 3.31 19.55 -1.48
C GLU A 89 2.57 20.54 -0.56
N GLN A 90 2.23 21.71 -1.10
CA GLN A 90 1.54 22.78 -0.37
C GLN A 90 0.07 22.88 -0.81
N PRO A 91 -0.87 22.28 -0.08
CA PRO A 91 -2.28 22.35 -0.43
C PRO A 91 -2.83 23.76 -0.21
N LEU A 92 -3.42 24.34 -1.26
CA LEU A 92 -4.05 25.67 -1.24
C LEU A 92 -5.44 25.68 -0.57
N ALA A 93 -6.08 24.52 -0.49
CA ALA A 93 -7.31 24.30 0.25
C ALA A 93 -7.26 22.97 1.02
N ARG A 94 -8.05 22.88 2.09
CA ARG A 94 -8.26 21.61 2.79
C ARG A 94 -9.33 20.80 2.06
N PHE A 95 -8.95 19.64 1.54
CA PHE A 95 -9.90 18.70 0.96
C PHE A 95 -10.85 18.16 2.06
N ARG A 96 -12.16 18.31 1.86
CA ARG A 96 -13.22 17.84 2.78
C ARG A 96 -14.17 16.82 2.12
N GLY A 97 -13.77 16.22 0.99
CA GLY A 97 -14.60 15.23 0.31
C GLY A 97 -14.70 13.95 1.13
N THR A 98 -15.90 13.40 1.26
CA THR A 98 -16.12 12.08 1.86
C THR A 98 -15.47 11.03 0.97
N ALA A 99 -14.32 10.53 1.41
CA ALA A 99 -13.54 9.50 0.71
C ALA A 99 -14.20 8.12 0.76
N HIS A 100 -15.48 7.97 0.39
CA HIS A 100 -16.11 6.67 0.20
C HIS A 100 -16.64 6.58 -1.24
N PRO A 101 -16.29 5.52 -1.99
CA PRO A 101 -16.64 5.41 -3.39
C PRO A 101 -18.15 5.51 -3.55
N VAL A 102 -18.60 6.44 -4.41
CA VAL A 102 -19.95 6.45 -4.97
C VAL A 102 -20.14 5.07 -5.58
N ARG A 103 -21.06 4.29 -5.00
CA ARG A 103 -21.43 2.98 -5.52
C ARG A 103 -22.02 3.19 -6.91
N LYS A 104 -21.50 2.50 -7.92
CA LYS A 104 -22.17 2.38 -9.21
C LYS A 104 -23.61 1.89 -8.99
N LYS A 105 -24.60 2.58 -9.54
CA LYS A 105 -25.93 1.99 -9.72
C LYS A 105 -25.77 0.79 -10.66
N THR A 106 -26.27 -0.36 -10.23
CA THR A 106 -26.36 -1.55 -11.07
C THR A 106 -27.24 -1.21 -12.29
N VAL A 107 -26.64 -1.24 -13.49
CA VAL A 107 -27.32 -0.94 -14.78
C VAL A 107 -28.27 -2.08 -15.20
N LEU A 108 -28.37 -3.16 -14.41
CA LEU A 108 -29.45 -4.13 -14.54
C LEU A 108 -30.72 -3.55 -13.92
N ARG A 109 -31.56 -2.94 -14.77
CA ARG A 109 -32.98 -2.76 -14.46
C ARG A 109 -33.53 -4.14 -14.08
N PRO A 110 -33.96 -4.37 -12.83
CA PRO A 110 -34.60 -5.63 -12.47
C PRO A 110 -35.86 -5.78 -13.35
N PRO A 111 -36.17 -6.98 -13.87
CA PRO A 111 -37.49 -7.19 -14.46
C PRO A 111 -38.53 -6.79 -13.41
N GLY A 112 -39.44 -5.90 -13.80
CA GLY A 112 -40.48 -5.39 -12.91
C GLY A 112 -41.25 -6.55 -12.27
N PRO A 113 -41.72 -6.40 -11.02
CA PRO A 113 -42.39 -7.48 -10.32
C PRO A 113 -43.68 -7.84 -11.07
N ILE A 114 -43.73 -9.07 -11.58
CA ILE A 114 -44.99 -9.69 -11.98
C ILE A 114 -45.75 -9.97 -10.68
N PHE A 115 -46.77 -9.15 -10.42
CA PHE A 115 -47.85 -9.34 -9.44
C PHE A 115 -47.49 -9.90 -8.04
N GLY A 116 -47.58 -9.04 -7.03
CA GLY A 116 -48.19 -9.42 -5.73
C GLY A 116 -47.34 -10.14 -4.68
N GLN A 117 -46.00 -10.06 -4.70
CA GLN A 117 -45.19 -10.54 -3.57
C GLN A 117 -44.50 -9.40 -2.80
N PRO A 118 -44.56 -9.39 -1.45
CA PRO A 118 -43.76 -8.47 -0.66
C PRO A 118 -42.28 -8.80 -0.84
N ALA A 119 -41.48 -7.78 -1.16
CA ALA A 119 -40.04 -7.91 -1.37
C ALA A 119 -39.33 -8.45 -0.10
N PRO A 120 -38.40 -9.41 -0.22
CA PRO A 120 -37.68 -9.93 0.94
C PRO A 120 -36.57 -8.95 1.35
N ALA A 121 -36.84 -8.13 2.36
CA ALA A 121 -35.85 -7.26 3.02
C ALA A 121 -34.63 -8.02 3.59
N LYS A 122 -34.68 -9.36 3.70
CA LYS A 122 -33.60 -10.20 4.22
C LYS A 122 -32.39 -10.37 3.29
N ARG A 123 -32.52 -10.17 1.97
CA ARG A 123 -31.41 -10.43 1.01
C ARG A 123 -30.30 -9.38 1.02
N VAL A 124 -30.64 -8.13 1.37
CA VAL A 124 -29.67 -7.01 1.35
C VAL A 124 -28.67 -7.12 2.51
N GLU A 125 -29.11 -7.59 3.68
CA GLU A 125 -28.23 -7.81 4.83
C GLU A 125 -27.23 -8.95 4.57
N GLU A 126 -27.68 -10.09 4.01
CA GLU A 126 -26.80 -11.21 3.62
C GLU A 126 -25.75 -10.80 2.57
N GLU A 127 -26.13 -10.04 1.52
CA GLU A 127 -25.16 -9.54 0.52
C GLU A 127 -24.13 -8.57 1.13
N THR A 128 -24.52 -7.73 2.09
CA THR A 128 -23.58 -6.81 2.74
C THR A 128 -22.59 -7.53 3.66
N LEU A 129 -23.03 -8.58 4.34
CA LEU A 129 -22.19 -9.42 5.19
C LEU A 129 -21.18 -10.21 4.35
N ASP A 130 -21.59 -10.69 3.18
CA ASP A 130 -20.74 -11.44 2.26
C ASP A 130 -19.63 -10.55 1.64
N VAL A 131 -19.97 -9.31 1.25
CA VAL A 131 -18.98 -8.33 0.76
C VAL A 131 -17.98 -7.94 1.86
N GLU A 132 -18.45 -7.74 3.10
CA GLU A 132 -17.57 -7.42 4.21
C GLU A 132 -16.66 -8.60 4.59
N ALA A 133 -17.21 -9.83 4.58
CA ALA A 133 -16.44 -11.05 4.74
C ALA A 133 -15.37 -11.18 3.66
N HIS A 134 -15.71 -11.03 2.38
CA HIS A 134 -14.74 -11.07 1.28
C HIS A 134 -13.64 -10.02 1.42
N ARG A 135 -13.98 -8.80 1.87
CA ARG A 135 -12.99 -7.73 2.12
C ARG A 135 -12.04 -8.12 3.25
N ARG A 136 -12.56 -8.70 4.35
CA ARG A 136 -11.74 -9.20 5.47
C ARG A 136 -10.82 -10.33 5.02
N HIS A 137 -11.31 -11.29 4.23
CA HIS A 137 -10.50 -12.38 3.67
C HIS A 137 -9.42 -11.87 2.71
N ALA A 138 -9.75 -10.92 1.83
CA ALA A 138 -8.77 -10.31 0.93
C ALA A 138 -7.68 -9.53 1.71
N HIS A 139 -8.07 -8.80 2.75
CA HIS A 139 -7.14 -8.12 3.65
C HIS A 139 -6.25 -9.11 4.40
N PHE A 140 -6.83 -10.17 4.95
CA PHE A 140 -6.11 -11.24 5.63
C PHE A 140 -5.05 -11.88 4.73
N ARG A 141 -5.42 -12.29 3.50
CA ARG A 141 -4.48 -12.83 2.52
C ARG A 141 -3.32 -11.87 2.26
N LYS A 142 -3.63 -10.59 2.01
CA LYS A 142 -2.61 -9.56 1.79
C LYS A 142 -1.65 -9.41 2.97
N VAL A 143 -2.17 -9.32 4.20
CA VAL A 143 -1.34 -9.17 5.41
C VAL A 143 -0.48 -10.42 5.63
N ARG A 144 -1.05 -11.61 5.45
CA ARG A 144 -0.32 -12.88 5.54
C ARG A 144 0.81 -12.96 4.54
N ASP A 145 0.55 -12.61 3.28
CA ASP A 145 1.57 -12.68 2.23
C ASP A 145 2.71 -11.68 2.49
N LEU A 146 2.41 -10.49 3.01
CA LEU A 146 3.43 -9.53 3.47
C LEU A 146 4.24 -10.08 4.65
N ALA A 147 3.58 -10.68 5.64
CA ALA A 147 4.27 -11.31 6.76
C ALA A 147 5.23 -12.43 6.30
N ILE A 148 4.80 -13.27 5.34
CA ILE A 148 5.66 -14.30 4.74
C ILE A 148 6.88 -13.67 4.06
N GLN A 149 6.71 -12.56 3.33
CA GLN A 149 7.82 -11.86 2.69
C GLN A 149 8.85 -11.33 3.71
N ASP A 150 8.37 -10.76 4.81
CA ASP A 150 9.23 -10.24 5.89
C ASP A 150 9.98 -11.37 6.60
N VAL A 151 9.33 -12.48 6.89
CA VAL A 151 9.97 -13.66 7.49
C VAL A 151 11.03 -14.26 6.56
N ARG A 152 10.77 -14.32 5.24
CA ARG A 152 11.78 -14.73 4.24
C ARG A 152 12.95 -13.74 4.12
N ARG A 153 12.72 -12.46 4.40
CA ARG A 153 13.79 -11.45 4.42
C ARG A 153 14.68 -11.65 5.65
N LEU A 154 14.07 -11.89 6.82
CA LEU A 154 14.79 -12.18 8.05
C LEU A 154 15.62 -13.47 7.92
N GLU A 155 15.04 -14.54 7.37
CA GLU A 155 15.75 -15.79 7.07
C GLU A 155 17.00 -15.54 6.22
N ARG A 156 16.84 -14.82 5.10
CA ARG A 156 17.96 -14.47 4.22
C ARG A 156 19.04 -13.69 4.95
N HIS A 157 18.68 -12.75 5.83
CA HIS A 157 19.62 -11.98 6.61
C HIS A 157 20.38 -12.84 7.64
N LEU A 158 19.72 -13.81 8.27
CA LEU A 158 20.36 -14.74 9.22
C LEU A 158 21.26 -15.76 8.52
N SER A 159 20.88 -16.20 7.31
CA SER A 159 21.66 -17.14 6.50
C SER A 159 22.85 -16.47 5.80
N HIS A 160 22.66 -15.25 5.31
CA HIS A 160 23.65 -14.45 4.58
C HIS A 160 23.89 -13.13 5.31
N ALA A 161 24.37 -13.24 6.54
CA ALA A 161 24.72 -12.07 7.34
C ALA A 161 25.83 -11.27 6.62
N PRO A 162 25.84 -9.92 6.73
CA PRO A 162 26.86 -9.07 6.11
C PRO A 162 28.27 -9.39 6.60
N VAL A 163 28.38 -10.04 7.75
CA VAL A 163 29.62 -10.60 8.29
C VAL A 163 29.42 -12.11 8.45
N GLU A 164 30.25 -12.91 7.78
CA GLU A 164 30.28 -14.35 8.00
C GLU A 164 30.77 -14.65 9.42
N LEU A 165 29.95 -15.35 10.21
CA LEU A 165 30.30 -15.67 11.61
C LEU A 165 31.57 -16.51 11.72
N SER A 166 31.83 -17.40 10.76
CA SER A 166 33.08 -18.16 10.67
C SER A 166 34.31 -17.26 10.52
N VAL A 167 34.23 -16.25 9.65
CA VAL A 167 35.30 -15.27 9.42
C VAL A 167 35.49 -14.39 10.65
N MET A 168 34.40 -13.93 11.27
CA MET A 168 34.45 -13.16 12.51
C MET A 168 35.09 -13.97 13.63
N ARG A 169 34.67 -15.22 13.80
CA ARG A 169 35.19 -16.14 14.80
C ARG A 169 36.69 -16.36 14.62
N ALA A 170 37.14 -16.66 13.41
CA ALA A 170 38.56 -16.84 13.12
C ALA A 170 39.39 -15.60 13.49
N LYS A 171 38.90 -14.40 13.19
CA LYS A 171 39.57 -13.13 13.56
C LYS A 171 39.63 -12.94 15.07
N VAL A 172 38.56 -13.25 15.80
CA VAL A 172 38.56 -13.14 17.27
C VAL A 172 39.49 -14.18 17.88
N GLU A 173 39.52 -15.40 17.35
CA GLU A 173 40.47 -16.44 17.78
C GLU A 173 41.93 -16.04 17.49
N GLU A 174 42.20 -15.39 16.36
CA GLU A 174 43.52 -14.83 16.04
C GLU A 174 43.92 -13.73 17.02
N VAL A 175 43.00 -12.84 17.39
CA VAL A 175 43.23 -11.81 18.42
C VAL A 175 43.51 -12.44 19.77
N ILE A 176 42.76 -13.47 20.16
CA ILE A 176 43.00 -14.21 21.41
C ILE A 176 44.38 -14.86 21.39
N ALA A 177 44.79 -15.46 20.27
CA ALA A 177 46.10 -16.10 20.15
C ALA A 177 47.27 -15.10 20.13
N ALA A 178 47.05 -13.90 19.59
CA ALA A 178 48.05 -12.84 19.50
C ALA A 178 48.18 -12.02 20.79
N ALA A 179 47.15 -12.02 21.64
CA ALA A 179 47.15 -11.29 22.89
C ALA A 179 47.49 -12.24 24.05
N GLU A 180 48.46 -11.87 24.89
CA GLU A 180 48.72 -12.54 26.18
C GLU A 180 47.58 -12.18 27.16
N LEU A 181 46.39 -12.70 26.92
CA LEU A 181 45.18 -12.45 27.72
C LEU A 181 45.16 -13.33 28.97
N ASP A 182 44.56 -12.81 30.05
CA ASP A 182 44.23 -13.61 31.21
C ASP A 182 43.17 -14.67 30.87
N ASP A 183 43.32 -15.89 31.43
CA ASP A 183 42.38 -17.02 31.31
C ASP A 183 40.88 -16.65 31.42
N PRO A 184 40.41 -15.81 32.38
CA PRO A 184 39.00 -15.42 32.46
C PRO A 184 38.49 -14.61 31.25
N ILE A 185 39.34 -13.76 30.66
CA ILE A 185 38.98 -12.93 29.50
C ILE A 185 38.86 -13.81 28.25
N GLN A 186 39.82 -14.72 28.08
CA GLN A 186 39.79 -15.70 27.00
C GLN A 186 38.54 -16.60 27.08
N ALA A 187 38.19 -17.07 28.28
CA ALA A 187 37.00 -17.89 28.50
C ALA A 187 35.69 -17.14 28.18
N ASP A 188 35.55 -15.86 28.59
CA ASP A 188 34.35 -15.08 28.27
C ASP A 188 34.25 -14.83 26.76
N LEU A 189 35.34 -14.44 26.07
CA LEU A 189 35.34 -14.24 24.61
C LEU A 189 34.91 -15.49 23.85
N ALA A 190 35.47 -16.65 24.21
CA ALA A 190 35.07 -17.93 23.61
C ALA A 190 33.59 -18.25 23.88
N GLY A 191 33.12 -18.01 25.11
CA GLY A 191 31.71 -18.19 25.48
C GLY A 191 30.76 -17.30 24.70
N ARG A 192 31.14 -16.04 24.43
CA ARG A 192 30.33 -15.10 23.61
C ARG A 192 30.21 -15.57 22.17
N LEU A 193 31.31 -16.04 21.57
CA LEU A 193 31.29 -16.58 20.20
C LEU A 193 30.35 -17.78 20.10
N GLU A 194 30.48 -18.75 21.01
CA GLU A 194 29.62 -19.93 21.05
C GLU A 194 28.15 -19.56 21.23
N GLN A 195 27.85 -18.59 22.10
CA GLN A 195 26.48 -18.17 22.37
C GLN A 195 25.85 -17.45 21.17
N ILE A 196 26.62 -16.63 20.44
CA ILE A 196 26.16 -16.00 19.19
C ILE A 196 25.79 -17.07 18.15
N GLU A 197 26.61 -18.10 17.97
CA GLU A 197 26.33 -19.20 17.06
C GLU A 197 25.07 -19.98 17.47
N LYS A 198 24.94 -20.33 18.76
CA LYS A 198 23.75 -21.00 19.29
C LYS A 198 22.48 -20.17 19.07
N HIS A 199 22.53 -18.87 19.36
CA HIS A 199 21.38 -17.99 19.19
C HIS A 199 21.00 -17.84 17.72
N ARG A 200 21.96 -17.77 16.79
CA ARG A 200 21.66 -17.77 15.35
C ARG A 200 20.92 -19.04 14.94
N HIS A 201 21.39 -20.21 15.37
CA HIS A 201 20.75 -21.48 15.04
C HIS A 201 19.34 -21.57 15.62
N LEU A 202 19.16 -21.13 16.87
CA LEU A 202 17.85 -21.07 17.52
C LEU A 202 16.89 -20.14 16.77
N LEU A 203 17.36 -18.95 16.39
CA LEU A 203 16.57 -17.99 15.61
C LEU A 203 16.16 -18.55 14.25
N LEU A 204 17.06 -19.22 13.54
CA LEU A 204 16.73 -19.88 12.27
C LEU A 204 15.60 -20.90 12.43
N ARG A 205 15.67 -21.76 13.45
CA ARG A 205 14.58 -22.71 13.76
C ARG A 205 13.24 -22.02 14.05
N HIS A 206 13.27 -20.91 14.78
CA HIS A 206 12.05 -20.13 15.04
C HIS A 206 11.48 -19.51 13.76
N VAL A 207 12.36 -19.00 12.89
CA VAL A 207 11.98 -18.46 11.58
C VAL A 207 11.36 -19.55 10.70
N GLU A 208 11.98 -20.71 10.59
CA GLU A 208 11.42 -21.87 9.87
C GLU A 208 10.04 -22.27 10.41
N ARG A 209 9.88 -22.36 11.74
CA ARG A 209 8.60 -22.68 12.36
C ARG A 209 7.55 -21.61 12.08
N LEU A 210 7.92 -20.34 12.13
CA LEU A 210 7.03 -19.23 11.83
C LEU A 210 6.58 -19.24 10.37
N GLN A 211 7.47 -19.55 9.43
CA GLN A 211 7.12 -19.73 8.02
C GLN A 211 6.11 -20.87 7.85
N ALA A 212 6.34 -22.02 8.49
CA ALA A 212 5.41 -23.13 8.45
C ALA A 212 4.02 -22.72 8.97
N LEU A 213 3.95 -22.07 10.14
CA LEU A 213 2.69 -21.61 10.71
C LEU A 213 1.95 -20.62 9.80
N LEU A 214 2.67 -19.67 9.18
CA LEU A 214 2.09 -18.71 8.25
C LEU A 214 1.58 -19.35 6.96
N ALA A 215 2.25 -20.40 6.47
CA ALA A 215 1.80 -21.15 5.30
C ALA A 215 0.49 -21.91 5.57
N HIS A 216 0.38 -22.56 6.74
CA HIS A 216 -0.81 -23.34 7.10
C HIS A 216 -2.06 -22.46 7.34
N LEU A 217 -1.88 -21.18 7.69
CA LEU A 217 -2.97 -20.23 7.97
C LEU A 217 -3.89 -19.89 6.78
N GLY A 218 -3.68 -20.45 5.59
CA GLY A 218 -4.73 -20.44 4.56
C GLY A 218 -4.79 -21.67 3.68
N GLU A 219 -4.38 -22.82 4.22
CA GLU A 219 -4.72 -24.15 3.68
C GLU A 219 -5.96 -24.75 4.38
N GLY A 220 -6.46 -24.09 5.43
CA GLY A 220 -7.69 -24.45 6.14
C GLY A 220 -8.88 -23.60 5.71
N GLU A 221 -9.45 -23.92 4.54
CA GLU A 221 -10.88 -23.82 4.19
C GLU A 221 -11.15 -24.65 2.91
#